data_AF-A0A386C938-F1
#
_entry.id   AF-A0A386C938-F1
#
_cell.length_a   1.000
_cell.length_b   1.000
_cell.length_c   1.000
_cell.angle_alpha   90.00
_cell.angle_beta   90.00
_cell.angle_gamma   90.00
#
_symmetry.space_group_name_H-M   'P 1'
#
loop_
_entity.id
_entity.type
_entity.pdbx_description
1 polymer ?
#
loop_
_entity_poly.entity_id
_entity_poly.type
_entity_poly.pdbx_seq_one_letter_code
_entity_poly.pdbx_strand_id
1 'polypeptide(L)' 'MAPYGHNDFVLKFWREPYELTLFPDGRAIIKGTTDTALARSLYARFVGS' A
#
# COMPACT_ATOMS: atom_id res chain seq x y z
N MET A 1 19.90 4.82 -25.60
CA MET A 1 18.89 3.90 -25.04
C MET A 1 19.25 3.66 -23.59
N ALA A 2 18.69 4.43 -22.67
CA ALA A 2 18.83 4.17 -21.23
C ALA A 2 17.65 3.30 -20.80
N PRO A 3 17.84 2.19 -20.06
CA PRO A 3 16.73 1.50 -19.46
C PRO A 3 16.12 2.44 -18.41
N TYR A 4 14.90 2.89 -18.66
CA TYR A 4 14.11 3.62 -17.68
C TYR A 4 13.99 2.75 -16.43
N GLY A 5 14.47 3.27 -15.30
CA GLY A 5 14.46 2.56 -14.02
C GLY A 5 13.05 2.10 -13.69
N HIS A 6 12.84 0.79 -13.65
CA HIS A 6 11.62 0.22 -13.12
C HIS A 6 11.67 0.41 -11.61
N ASN A 7 10.77 1.24 -11.11
CA ASN A 7 10.80 1.64 -9.73
C ASN A 7 10.05 0.60 -8.90
N ASP A 8 10.74 -0.48 -8.52
CA ASP A 8 10.23 -1.55 -7.65
C ASP A 8 10.13 -1.10 -6.17
N PHE A 9 9.66 0.13 -5.94
CA PHE A 9 9.53 0.63 -4.57
C PHE A 9 8.26 0.05 -3.94
N VAL A 10 8.48 -0.83 -2.95
CA VAL A 10 7.46 -1.26 -2.01
C VAL A 10 7.35 -0.21 -0.92
N LEU A 11 6.18 0.41 -0.79
CA LEU A 11 5.92 1.39 0.26
C LEU A 11 5.29 0.67 1.46
N LYS A 12 6.07 0.53 2.52
CA LYS A 12 5.63 -0.08 3.77
C LYS A 12 5.55 0.98 4.86
N PHE A 13 4.38 1.12 5.48
CA PHE A 13 4.24 1.99 6.64
C PHE A 13 3.43 1.30 7.75
N TRP A 14 3.78 1.67 8.98
CA TRP A 14 3.17 1.15 10.19
C TRP A 14 2.40 2.26 10.87
N ARG A 15 1.13 2.00 11.14
CA ARG A 15 0.30 2.86 11.99
C ARG A 15 -0.45 1.94 12.92
N GLU A 16 0.13 1.71 14.10
CA GLU A 16 -0.43 0.78 15.08
C GLU A 16 -1.94 0.99 15.25
N PRO A 17 -2.74 -0.09 15.22
CA PRO A 17 -2.39 -1.52 15.12
C PRO A 17 -2.26 -2.07 13.68
N TYR A 18 -2.13 -1.23 12.65
CA TYR A 18 -2.18 -1.61 11.24
C TYR A 18 -0.82 -1.57 10.54
N GLU A 19 -0.57 -2.57 9.69
CA GLU A 19 0.57 -2.61 8.76
C GLU A 19 0.03 -2.56 7.33
N LEU A 20 0.55 -1.64 6.52
CA LEU A 20 0.20 -1.53 5.12
C LEU A 20 1.47 -1.67 4.26
N THR A 21 1.36 -2.54 3.25
CA THR A 21 2.39 -2.78 2.25
C THR A 21 1.79 -2.54 0.88
N LEU A 22 2.25 -1.51 0.17
CA LEU A 22 1.82 -1.17 -1.18
C LEU A 22 2.85 -1.68 -2.19
N PHE A 23 2.35 -2.33 -3.23
CA PHE A 23 3.13 -2.82 -4.35
C PHE A 23 2.98 -1.87 -5.56
N PRO A 24 4.02 -1.77 -6.40
CA PRO A 24 4.02 -0.88 -7.57
C PRO A 24 2.97 -1.27 -8.63
N ASP A 25 2.43 -2.48 -8.58
CA ASP A 25 1.31 -2.93 -9.44
C ASP A 25 -0.07 -2.48 -8.95
N GLY A 26 -0.13 -1.69 -7.87
CA GLY A 26 -1.36 -1.17 -7.28
C GLY A 26 -1.97 -2.10 -6.22
N ARG A 27 -1.42 -3.30 -5.99
CA ARG A 27 -1.89 -4.17 -4.91
C ARG A 27 -1.44 -3.63 -3.56
N ALA A 28 -2.25 -3.88 -2.52
CA ALA A 28 -1.87 -3.62 -1.16
C ALA A 28 -2.20 -4.81 -0.24
N ILE A 29 -1.31 -5.08 0.70
CA ILE A 29 -1.56 -5.97 1.82
C ILE A 29 -1.78 -5.10 3.05
N ILE A 30 -2.93 -5.30 3.71
CA ILE A 30 -3.32 -4.60 4.93
C ILE A 30 -3.47 -5.65 6.02
N LYS A 31 -2.69 -5.52 7.10
CA LYS A 31 -2.76 -6.38 8.28
C LYS A 31 -3.23 -5.58 9.49
N GLY A 32 -3.79 -6.28 10.47
CA GLY A 32 -4.32 -5.68 11.70
C GLY A 32 -5.82 -5.39 11.67
N THR A 33 -6.51 -5.71 10.56
CA THR A 33 -7.97 -5.65 10.48
C THR A 33 -8.51 -6.75 9.57
N THR A 34 -9.69 -7.26 9.89
CA THR A 34 -10.52 -8.11 9.00
C THR A 34 -11.69 -7.33 8.42
N ASP A 35 -11.94 -6.11 8.90
CA ASP A 35 -12.96 -5.21 8.38
C ASP A 35 -12.53 -4.67 7.00
N THR A 36 -13.29 -5.04 5.98
CA THR A 36 -13.02 -4.67 4.59
C THR A 36 -13.25 -3.17 4.34
N ALA A 37 -14.20 -2.54 5.02
CA ALA A 37 -14.48 -1.11 4.87
C ALA A 37 -13.34 -0.26 5.46
N LEU A 38 -12.80 -0.67 6.61
CA LEU A 38 -11.63 -0.05 7.21
C LEU A 38 -10.39 -0.22 6.31
N ALA A 39 -10.14 -1.43 5.81
CA ALA A 39 -9.04 -1.72 4.90
C ALA A 39 -9.13 -0.86 3.62
N ARG A 40 -10.31 -0.75 3.01
CA ARG A 40 -10.53 0.09 1.82
C ARG A 40 -10.29 1.57 2.11
N SER A 41 -10.75 2.06 3.26
CA SER A 41 -10.54 3.44 3.69
C SER A 41 -9.07 3.76 3.89
N LEU A 42 -8.31 2.83 4.49
CA LEU A 42 -6.86 2.96 4.62
C LEU A 42 -6.21 3.01 3.24
N TYR A 43 -6.46 2.04 2.36
CA TYR A 43 -5.92 2.04 1.00
C TYR A 43 -6.18 3.36 0.26
N ALA A 44 -7.43 3.84 0.26
CA ALA A 44 -7.81 5.09 -0.40
C ALA A 44 -7.05 6.31 0.15
N ARG A 45 -6.79 6.38 1.46
CA ARG A 45 -6.06 7.49 2.08
C ARG A 45 -4.58 7.57 1.69
N PHE A 46 -3.95 6.45 1.35
CA PHE A 46 -2.51 6.39 1.06
C PHE A 46 -2.19 6.28 -0.44
N VAL A 47 -3.14 5.83 -1.26
CA VAL A 47 -2.97 5.66 -2.71
C VAL A 47 -3.79 6.66 -3.51
N GLY A 48 -4.92 7.13 -2.97
CA GLY A 48 -5.94 7.86 -3.73
C GLY A 48 -5.88 9.39 -3.63
N SER A 49 -4.70 10.00 -3.50
CA SER A 49 -4.54 11.46 -3.60
C SER A 49 -3.46 11.88 -4.57
#